data_AF-A0A921IWD3-F1
#
_entry.id   AF-A0A921IWD3-F1
#
_cell.length_a   1.000
_cell.length_b   1.000
_cell.length_c   1.000
_cell.angle_alpha   90.00
_cell.angle_beta   90.00
_cell.angle_gamma   90.00
#
_symmetry.space_group_name_H-M   'P 1'
#
loop_
_entity.id
_entity.type
_entity.pdbx_description
1 polymer ?
#
loop_
_entity_poly.entity_id
_entity_poly.type
_entity_poly.pdbx_seq_one_letter_code
_entity_poly.pdbx_strand_id
1 'polypeptide(L)'
;MASNLLSLRKAAGYKSAGDFAVAHGIPVSTYTRYESNPDKIPMDRAWQLADILGTSIDAIVGREAPAPGTARGEVQLEYDGLTPEARALADEFREFVLAKDEMIRARRRREADRRYEALCYQYEHQMLAELRADAAFGEVVNLGSAGEAREAFLAYLQGQAARKRGELATEAQKAVDDKTIEKIMEAYDRTHGEFEFESMSVMWSTVEHGTAVEYDSAFRGREGDAMA
;
A
#
# COMPACT_ATOMS: atom_id res chain seq x y z
N MET A 1 -33.20 43.20 -4.59
CA MET A 1 -31.81 43.03 -4.11
C MET A 1 -30.90 43.01 -5.32
N ALA A 2 -29.79 43.72 -5.31
CA ALA A 2 -28.80 43.61 -6.37
C ALA A 2 -28.17 42.21 -6.30
N SER A 3 -28.19 41.44 -7.39
CA SER A 3 -27.54 40.12 -7.37
C SER A 3 -26.03 40.27 -7.33
N ASN A 4 -25.35 39.26 -6.78
CA ASN A 4 -23.89 39.24 -6.71
C ASN A 4 -23.24 39.38 -8.10
N LEU A 5 -23.90 38.83 -9.13
CA LEU A 5 -23.49 38.95 -10.52
C LEU A 5 -23.52 40.40 -11.03
N LEU A 6 -24.50 41.21 -10.59
CA LEU A 6 -24.59 42.63 -10.94
C LEU A 6 -23.40 43.43 -10.38
N SER A 7 -23.00 43.15 -9.14
CA SER A 7 -21.81 43.78 -8.53
C SER A 7 -20.53 43.37 -9.24
N LEU A 8 -20.38 42.08 -9.55
CA LEU A 8 -19.21 41.55 -10.26
C LEU A 8 -19.07 42.13 -11.66
N ARG A 9 -20.17 42.24 -12.41
CA ARG A 9 -20.15 42.90 -13.72
C ARG A 9 -19.70 44.36 -13.65
N LYS A 10 -20.21 45.11 -12.68
CA LYS A 10 -19.83 46.51 -12.48
C LYS A 10 -18.37 46.65 -12.08
N ALA A 11 -17.87 45.76 -11.23
CA ALA A 11 -16.46 45.69 -10.86
C ALA A 11 -15.56 45.38 -12.07
N ALA A 12 -16.03 44.57 -13.00
CA ALA A 12 -15.37 44.30 -14.28
C ALA A 12 -15.46 45.46 -15.30
N GLY A 13 -16.08 46.60 -14.94
CA GLY A 13 -16.10 47.82 -15.76
C GLY A 13 -17.26 47.92 -16.75
N TYR A 14 -18.18 46.96 -16.78
CA TYR A 14 -19.33 47.00 -17.69
C TYR A 14 -20.49 47.79 -17.08
N LYS A 15 -21.01 48.77 -17.83
CA LYS A 15 -22.10 49.64 -17.35
C LYS A 15 -23.47 48.98 -17.53
N SER A 16 -23.70 48.31 -18.66
CA SER A 16 -24.94 47.58 -18.91
C SER A 16 -24.75 46.05 -18.96
N ALA A 17 -25.82 45.32 -18.67
CA ALA A 17 -25.89 43.87 -18.86
C ALA A 17 -25.75 43.49 -20.35
N GLY A 18 -26.22 44.36 -21.24
CA GLY A 18 -26.06 44.19 -22.69
C GLY A 18 -24.61 44.29 -23.13
N ASP A 19 -23.84 45.22 -22.57
CA ASP A 19 -22.42 45.43 -22.93
C ASP A 19 -21.60 44.18 -22.60
N PHE A 20 -21.84 43.60 -21.41
CA PHE A 20 -21.20 42.36 -20.98
C PHE A 20 -21.62 41.17 -21.85
N ALA A 21 -22.92 41.04 -22.10
CA ALA A 21 -23.47 39.93 -22.88
C ALA A 21 -22.95 39.94 -24.33
N VAL A 22 -22.88 41.12 -24.97
CA VAL A 22 -22.32 41.28 -26.33
C VAL A 22 -20.83 40.98 -26.36
N ALA A 23 -20.07 41.48 -25.37
CA ALA A 23 -18.62 41.24 -25.30
C ALA A 23 -18.25 39.76 -25.18
N HIS A 24 -19.09 38.96 -24.50
CA HIS A 24 -18.83 37.54 -24.24
C HIS A 24 -19.73 36.59 -25.04
N GLY A 25 -20.45 37.08 -26.05
CA GLY A 25 -21.26 36.25 -26.95
C GLY A 25 -22.45 35.56 -26.29
N ILE A 26 -22.99 36.15 -25.22
CA ILE A 26 -24.17 35.65 -24.50
C ILE A 26 -25.40 36.44 -24.97
N PRO A 27 -26.56 35.81 -25.23
CA PRO A 27 -27.78 36.55 -25.50
C PRO A 27 -28.15 37.45 -24.31
N VAL A 28 -28.45 38.73 -24.58
CA VAL A 28 -28.74 39.74 -23.54
C VAL A 28 -29.86 39.28 -22.61
N SER A 29 -30.95 38.72 -23.16
CA SER A 29 -32.08 38.20 -22.39
C SER A 29 -31.68 37.07 -21.43
N THR A 30 -30.76 36.20 -21.86
CA THR A 30 -30.21 35.11 -21.05
C THR A 30 -29.37 35.64 -19.90
N TYR A 31 -28.50 36.61 -20.17
CA TYR A 31 -27.64 37.21 -19.14
C TYR A 31 -28.44 38.03 -18.12
N THR A 32 -29.43 38.81 -18.56
CA THR A 32 -30.34 39.52 -17.64
C THR A 32 -31.12 38.56 -16.74
N ARG A 33 -31.51 37.39 -17.27
CA ARG A 33 -32.15 36.34 -16.46
C ARG A 33 -31.19 35.77 -15.41
N TYR A 34 -29.91 35.59 -15.74
CA TYR A 34 -28.89 35.16 -14.78
C TYR A 34 -28.65 36.20 -13.68
N GLU A 35 -28.60 37.49 -14.04
CA GLU A 35 -28.53 38.55 -13.03
C GLU A 35 -29.77 38.59 -12.12
N SER A 36 -30.93 38.16 -12.60
CA SER A 36 -32.18 38.17 -11.80
C SER A 36 -32.37 36.91 -10.96
N ASN A 37 -31.94 35.75 -11.45
CA ASN A 37 -32.06 34.44 -10.80
C ASN A 37 -30.72 33.68 -10.90
N PRO A 38 -29.74 34.00 -10.04
CA PRO A 38 -28.42 33.37 -10.06
C PRO A 38 -28.43 31.86 -9.75
N ASP A 39 -29.44 31.40 -9.01
CA ASP A 39 -29.70 30.00 -8.65
C ASP A 39 -30.07 29.11 -9.86
N LYS A 40 -30.51 29.71 -10.96
CA LYS A 40 -30.96 29.00 -12.18
C LYS A 40 -29.93 29.03 -13.31
N ILE A 41 -28.70 29.43 -13.03
CA ILE A 41 -27.61 29.41 -14.00
C ILE A 41 -27.18 27.95 -14.20
N PRO A 42 -27.19 27.42 -15.44
CA PRO A 42 -26.64 26.09 -15.72
C PRO A 42 -25.15 26.00 -15.33
N MET A 43 -24.70 24.86 -14.81
CA MET A 43 -23.33 24.70 -14.29
C MET A 43 -22.25 25.13 -15.30
N ASP A 44 -22.36 24.69 -16.56
CA ASP A 44 -21.41 25.05 -17.62
C ASP A 44 -21.30 26.56 -17.84
N ARG A 45 -22.42 27.29 -17.66
CA ARG A 45 -22.45 28.75 -17.79
C ARG A 45 -21.94 29.44 -16.54
N ALA A 46 -22.19 28.89 -15.36
CA ALA A 46 -21.63 29.41 -14.12
C ALA A 46 -20.10 29.32 -14.11
N TRP A 47 -19.54 28.22 -14.63
CA TRP A 47 -18.09 28.05 -14.77
C TRP A 47 -17.49 29.07 -15.76
N GLN A 48 -18.08 29.22 -16.95
CA GLN A 48 -17.62 30.22 -17.92
C GLN A 48 -17.66 31.65 -17.36
N LEU A 49 -18.72 32.00 -16.64
CA LEU A 49 -18.83 33.32 -16.01
C LEU A 49 -17.81 33.52 -14.89
N ALA A 50 -17.51 32.47 -14.12
CA ALA A 50 -16.48 32.48 -13.09
C ALA A 50 -15.09 32.70 -13.70
N ASP A 51 -14.77 32.03 -14.80
CA ASP A 51 -13.49 32.21 -15.52
C ASP A 51 -13.37 33.63 -16.11
N ILE A 52 -14.44 34.16 -16.70
CA ILE A 52 -14.47 35.51 -17.29
C ILE A 52 -14.32 36.60 -16.22
N LEU A 53 -15.00 36.43 -15.09
CA LEU A 53 -15.03 37.43 -14.00
C LEU A 53 -13.91 37.20 -12.96
N GLY A 54 -13.11 36.14 -13.10
CA GLY A 54 -12.02 35.80 -12.19
C GLY A 54 -12.49 35.52 -10.76
N THR A 55 -13.64 34.86 -10.58
CA THR A 55 -14.26 34.62 -9.27
C THR A 55 -14.63 33.15 -9.08
N SER A 56 -15.13 32.75 -7.90
CA SER A 56 -15.61 31.39 -7.66
C SER A 56 -17.02 31.17 -8.20
N ILE A 57 -17.35 29.93 -8.54
CA ILE A 57 -18.71 29.55 -8.98
C ILE A 57 -19.74 29.89 -7.88
N ASP A 58 -19.38 29.68 -6.61
CA ASP A 58 -20.24 30.04 -5.47
C ASP A 58 -20.56 31.54 -5.45
N ALA A 59 -19.59 32.40 -5.78
CA ALA A 59 -19.82 33.84 -5.90
C ALA A 59 -20.77 34.20 -7.05
N ILE A 60 -20.67 33.53 -8.21
CA ILE A 60 -21.56 33.73 -9.36
C ILE A 60 -23.02 33.35 -9.03
N VAL A 61 -23.21 32.20 -8.38
CA VAL A 61 -24.52 31.65 -8.04
C VAL A 61 -25.10 32.32 -6.78
N GLY A 62 -24.31 33.13 -6.08
CA GLY A 62 -24.73 33.82 -4.86
C GLY A 62 -24.85 32.88 -3.66
N ARG A 63 -24.12 31.77 -3.67
CA ARG A 63 -24.00 30.84 -2.53
C ARG A 63 -22.86 31.31 -1.64
N GLU A 64 -23.08 31.29 -0.33
CA GLU A 64 -22.01 31.50 0.63
C GLU A 64 -21.02 30.33 0.55
N ALA A 65 -19.74 30.62 0.31
CA ALA A 65 -18.72 29.59 0.18
C ALA A 65 -18.66 28.79 1.50
N PRO A 66 -18.71 27.44 1.45
CA PRO A 66 -18.52 26.66 2.66
C PRO A 66 -17.17 27.01 3.28
N ALA A 67 -17.16 27.29 4.58
CA ALA A 67 -15.95 27.62 5.30
C ALA A 67 -14.91 26.50 5.06
N PRO A 68 -13.72 26.79 4.49
CA PRO A 68 -12.77 25.74 4.07
C PRO A 68 -12.37 24.80 5.19
N GLY A 69 -12.46 25.26 6.45
CA GLY A 69 -12.17 24.48 7.64
C GLY A 69 -13.22 23.42 8.00
N THR A 70 -14.46 23.49 7.50
CA THR A 70 -15.51 22.52 7.91
C THR A 70 -15.50 21.23 7.10
N ALA A 71 -14.80 21.20 5.96
CA ALA A 71 -14.63 20.00 5.13
C ALA A 71 -13.37 19.20 5.47
N ARG A 72 -12.42 19.81 6.20
CA ARG A 72 -11.13 19.23 6.55
C ARG A 72 -11.23 18.70 7.98
N GLY A 73 -10.99 17.40 8.19
CA GLY A 73 -11.12 16.76 9.50
C GLY A 73 -10.21 17.38 10.58
N GLU A 74 -10.46 17.06 11.85
CA GLU A 74 -9.82 17.68 13.03
C GLU A 74 -8.28 17.77 12.91
N VAL A 75 -7.64 16.71 12.43
CA VAL A 75 -6.18 16.64 12.24
C VAL A 75 -5.66 17.69 11.24
N GLN A 76 -6.41 17.96 10.18
CA GLN A 76 -5.99 18.92 9.15
C GLN A 76 -6.15 20.36 9.65
N LEU A 77 -7.15 20.62 10.49
CA LEU A 77 -7.33 21.92 11.13
C LEU A 77 -6.18 22.23 12.10
N GLU A 78 -5.80 21.24 12.91
CA GLU A 78 -4.65 21.36 13.82
C GLU A 78 -3.35 21.59 13.04
N TYR A 79 -3.11 20.81 11.99
CA TYR A 79 -1.93 20.94 11.13
C TYR A 79 -1.88 22.28 10.36
N ASP A 80 -3.02 22.73 9.82
CA ASP A 80 -3.12 24.02 9.12
C ASP A 80 -2.89 25.20 10.08
N GLY A 81 -3.21 25.03 11.37
CA GLY A 81 -2.98 26.00 12.44
C GLY A 81 -1.54 26.05 13.00
N LEU A 82 -0.67 25.09 12.64
CA LEU A 82 0.73 25.08 13.05
C LEU A 82 1.55 26.17 12.36
N THR A 83 2.62 26.62 13.03
CA THR A 83 3.65 27.43 12.37
C THR A 83 4.38 26.61 11.30
N PRO A 84 5.01 27.25 10.30
CA PRO A 84 5.76 26.53 9.27
C PRO A 84 6.83 25.59 9.82
N GLU A 85 7.53 25.97 10.89
CA GLU A 85 8.57 25.16 11.53
C GLU A 85 7.97 23.93 12.23
N ALA A 86 6.86 24.11 12.96
CA ALA A 86 6.16 23.02 13.61
C ALA A 86 5.53 22.05 12.59
N ARG A 87 5.10 22.57 11.43
CA ARG A 87 4.58 21.78 10.32
C ARG A 87 5.67 20.89 9.70
N ALA A 88 6.86 21.45 9.44
CA ALA A 88 7.99 20.68 8.94
C ALA A 88 8.37 19.54 9.89
N LEU A 89 8.39 19.81 11.20
CA LEU A 89 8.63 18.78 12.21
C LEU A 89 7.55 17.68 12.19
N ALA A 90 6.28 18.04 12.01
CA ALA A 90 5.19 17.08 11.90
C ALA A 90 5.32 16.20 10.65
N ASP A 91 5.77 16.76 9.54
CA ASP A 91 6.04 16.01 8.29
C ASP A 91 7.20 15.03 8.48
N GLU A 92 8.31 15.46 9.09
CA GLU A 92 9.45 14.59 9.41
C GLU A 92 9.03 13.43 10.34
N PHE A 93 8.24 13.72 11.38
CA PHE A 93 7.74 12.69 12.29
C PHE A 93 6.82 11.71 11.56
N ARG A 94 5.97 12.20 10.65
CA ARG A 94 5.10 11.36 9.84
C ARG A 94 5.91 10.41 8.96
N GLU A 95 6.95 10.91 8.28
CA GLU A 95 7.84 10.07 7.48
C GLU A 95 8.51 8.99 8.33
N PHE A 96 9.01 9.37 9.51
CA PHE A 96 9.58 8.42 10.46
C PHE A 96 8.59 7.33 10.89
N VAL A 97 7.35 7.71 11.22
CA VAL A 97 6.30 6.75 11.61
C VAL A 97 5.97 5.79 10.46
N LEU A 98 5.86 6.30 9.23
CA LEU A 98 5.61 5.47 8.05
C LEU A 98 6.76 4.49 7.80
N ALA A 99 8.01 4.96 7.90
CA ALA A 99 9.18 4.10 7.77
C ALA A 99 9.23 3.03 8.87
N LYS A 100 8.92 3.38 10.12
CA LYS A 100 8.85 2.42 11.23
C LYS A 100 7.74 1.39 11.05
N ASP A 101 6.56 1.81 10.59
CA ASP A 101 5.46 0.89 10.31
C ASP A 101 5.83 -0.08 9.17
N GLU A 102 6.49 0.41 8.10
CA GLU A 102 7.00 -0.47 7.04
C GLU A 102 8.03 -1.47 7.58
N MET A 103 8.98 -1.03 8.42
CA MET A 103 9.93 -1.92 9.07
C MET A 103 9.24 -2.98 9.93
N ILE A 104 8.24 -2.60 10.73
CA ILE A 104 7.47 -3.54 11.58
C ILE A 104 6.72 -4.54 10.70
N ARG A 105 6.07 -4.08 9.63
CA ARG A 105 5.37 -4.95 8.68
C ARG A 105 6.33 -5.88 7.97
N ALA A 106 7.49 -5.39 7.55
CA ALA A 106 8.54 -6.20 6.93
C ALA A 106 9.08 -7.25 7.91
N ARG A 107 9.32 -6.87 9.16
CA ARG A 107 9.73 -7.81 10.23
C ARG A 107 8.68 -8.90 10.44
N ARG A 108 7.41 -8.53 10.57
CA ARG A 108 6.31 -9.51 10.72
C ARG A 108 6.18 -10.43 9.51
N ARG A 109 6.36 -9.92 8.29
CA ARG A 109 6.42 -10.75 7.07
C ARG A 109 7.57 -11.76 7.15
N ARG A 110 8.79 -11.27 7.44
CA ARG A 110 9.98 -12.14 7.60
C ARG A 110 9.80 -13.19 8.71
N GLU A 111 9.22 -12.82 9.86
CA GLU A 111 8.95 -13.76 10.95
C GLU A 111 7.92 -14.83 10.55
N ALA A 112 6.89 -14.45 9.80
CA ALA A 112 5.94 -15.41 9.24
C ALA A 112 6.59 -16.34 8.21
N ASP A 113 7.47 -15.82 7.37
CA ASP A 113 8.19 -16.56 6.33
C ASP A 113 9.24 -17.52 6.92
N ARG A 114 9.94 -17.11 7.98
CA ARG A 114 10.94 -17.93 8.70
C ARG A 114 10.38 -19.27 9.15
N ARG A 115 9.12 -19.32 9.57
CA ARG A 115 8.47 -20.59 9.94
C ARG A 115 8.45 -21.56 8.76
N TYR A 116 8.10 -21.07 7.57
CA TYR A 116 8.02 -21.89 6.37
C TYR A 116 9.40 -22.22 5.81
N GLU A 117 10.37 -21.33 5.94
CA GLU A 117 11.79 -21.62 5.64
C GLU A 117 12.34 -22.75 6.53
N ALA A 118 12.05 -22.72 7.84
CA ALA A 118 12.45 -23.79 8.76
C ALA A 118 11.77 -25.13 8.43
N LEU A 119 10.48 -25.10 8.07
CA LEU A 119 9.75 -26.30 7.63
C LEU A 119 10.29 -26.85 6.30
N CYS A 120 10.60 -25.96 5.35
CA CYS A 120 11.22 -26.32 4.08
C CYS A 120 12.52 -27.09 4.32
N TYR A 121 13.44 -26.50 5.08
CA TYR A 121 14.71 -27.12 5.43
C TYR A 121 14.54 -28.47 6.12
N GLN A 122 13.62 -28.56 7.10
CA GLN A 122 13.35 -29.81 7.81
C GLN A 122 12.89 -30.93 6.87
N TYR A 123 11.90 -30.66 6.02
CA TYR A 123 11.37 -31.67 5.10
C TYR A 123 12.35 -32.01 3.99
N GLU A 124 13.13 -31.05 3.52
CA GLU A 124 14.16 -31.28 2.50
C GLU A 124 15.25 -32.23 3.05
N HIS A 125 15.75 -31.96 4.26
CA HIS A 125 16.68 -32.85 4.93
C HIS A 125 16.11 -34.24 5.15
N GLN A 126 14.83 -34.34 5.50
CA GLN A 126 14.17 -35.63 5.67
C GLN A 126 14.06 -36.39 4.34
N MET A 127 13.67 -35.72 3.26
CA MET A 127 13.61 -36.30 1.92
C MET A 127 14.99 -36.82 1.49
N LEU A 128 16.03 -35.99 1.60
CA LEU A 128 17.39 -36.40 1.24
C LEU A 128 17.90 -37.54 2.11
N ALA A 129 17.54 -37.59 3.39
CA ALA A 129 17.90 -38.70 4.27
C ALA A 129 17.20 -40.01 3.85
N GLU A 130 15.91 -39.96 3.51
CA GLU A 130 15.15 -41.12 3.00
C GLU A 130 15.76 -41.62 1.67
N LEU A 131 16.01 -40.72 0.72
CA LEU A 131 16.64 -41.07 -0.56
C LEU A 131 18.04 -41.68 -0.41
N ARG A 132 18.84 -41.18 0.55
CA ARG A 132 20.18 -41.74 0.82
C ARG A 132 20.13 -43.09 1.52
N ALA A 133 19.09 -43.37 2.31
CA ALA A 133 18.91 -44.64 2.97
C ALA A 133 18.55 -45.76 1.98
N ASP A 134 17.80 -45.42 0.93
CA ASP A 134 17.43 -46.35 -0.14
C ASP A 134 18.54 -46.56 -1.19
N ALA A 135 19.52 -45.64 -1.27
CA ALA A 135 20.66 -45.73 -2.18
C ALA A 135 21.69 -46.79 -1.72
N ALA A 136 22.32 -47.45 -2.69
CA ALA A 136 23.38 -48.41 -2.38
C ALA A 136 24.63 -47.71 -1.82
N PHE A 137 25.45 -48.45 -1.05
CA PHE A 137 26.70 -47.92 -0.51
C PHE A 137 27.62 -47.42 -1.64
N GLY A 138 27.92 -46.13 -1.64
CA GLY A 138 28.76 -45.47 -2.65
C GLY A 138 28.00 -44.86 -3.83
N GLU A 139 26.67 -44.96 -3.86
CA GLU A 139 25.83 -44.31 -4.86
C GLU A 139 25.48 -42.87 -4.44
N VAL A 140 25.62 -41.92 -5.37
CA VAL A 140 25.27 -40.52 -5.13
C VAL A 140 23.82 -40.30 -5.52
N VAL A 141 23.01 -39.81 -4.58
CA VAL A 141 21.64 -39.36 -4.87
C VAL A 141 21.73 -38.11 -5.76
N ASN A 142 21.38 -38.28 -7.03
CA ASN A 142 21.31 -37.19 -8.00
C ASN A 142 19.84 -36.85 -8.28
N LEU A 143 19.43 -35.64 -7.90
CA LEU A 143 18.08 -35.12 -8.14
C LEU A 143 17.91 -34.50 -9.53
N GLY A 144 18.96 -34.50 -10.36
CA GLY A 144 18.94 -33.94 -11.70
C GLY A 144 19.02 -32.42 -11.70
N SER A 145 18.20 -31.78 -12.53
CA SER A 145 18.09 -30.32 -12.66
C SER A 145 17.35 -29.68 -11.48
N ALA A 146 17.41 -28.34 -11.36
CA ALA A 146 16.68 -27.62 -10.31
C ALA A 146 15.16 -27.80 -10.41
N GLY A 147 14.63 -27.91 -11.63
CA GLY A 147 13.22 -28.20 -11.88
C GLY A 147 12.82 -29.60 -11.39
N GLU A 148 13.63 -30.62 -11.69
CA GLU A 148 13.38 -31.99 -11.25
C GLU A 148 13.48 -32.13 -9.71
N ALA A 149 14.47 -31.47 -9.09
CA ALA A 149 14.61 -31.43 -7.65
C ALA A 149 13.40 -30.77 -6.96
N ARG A 150 12.91 -29.66 -7.54
CA ARG A 150 11.70 -28.97 -7.07
C ARG A 150 10.45 -29.84 -7.18
N GLU A 151 10.26 -30.55 -8.30
CA GLU A 151 9.12 -31.45 -8.50
C GLU A 151 9.17 -32.65 -7.54
N ALA A 152 10.36 -33.23 -7.34
CA ALA A 152 10.57 -34.31 -6.38
C ALA A 152 10.23 -33.86 -4.95
N PHE A 153 10.65 -32.65 -4.57
CA PHE A 153 10.34 -32.08 -3.26
C PHE A 153 8.84 -31.82 -3.08
N LEU A 154 8.16 -31.29 -4.09
CA LEU A 154 6.71 -31.09 -4.06
C LEU A 154 5.97 -32.43 -3.89
N ALA A 155 6.35 -33.46 -4.65
CA ALA A 155 5.76 -34.79 -4.55
C ALA A 155 5.99 -35.40 -3.16
N TYR A 156 7.17 -35.19 -2.58
CA TYR A 156 7.47 -35.62 -1.22
C TYR A 156 6.57 -34.95 -0.17
N LEU A 157 6.39 -33.62 -0.23
CA LEU A 157 5.51 -32.88 0.69
C LEU A 157 4.05 -33.33 0.58
N GLN A 158 3.54 -33.53 -0.64
CA GLN A 158 2.19 -34.06 -0.87
C GLN A 158 2.02 -35.47 -0.29
N GLY A 159 3.03 -36.33 -0.47
CA GLY A 159 3.06 -37.67 0.12
C GLY A 159 3.06 -37.64 1.66
N GLN A 160 3.86 -36.76 2.27
CA GLN A 160 3.90 -36.58 3.73
C GLN A 160 2.57 -36.03 4.29
N ALA A 161 1.96 -35.05 3.61
CA ALA A 161 0.65 -34.53 4.00
C ALA A 161 -0.43 -35.62 3.91
N ALA A 162 -0.45 -36.41 2.83
CA ALA A 162 -1.37 -37.54 2.68
C ALA A 162 -1.18 -38.60 3.79
N ARG A 163 0.06 -38.95 4.14
CA ARG A 163 0.37 -39.88 5.23
C ARG A 163 -0.12 -39.36 6.59
N LYS A 164 0.08 -38.07 6.89
CA LYS A 164 -0.37 -37.45 8.16
C LYS A 164 -1.88 -37.28 8.25
N ARG A 165 -2.56 -37.05 7.12
CA ARG A 165 -4.02 -36.95 7.02
C ARG A 165 -4.75 -38.27 7.28
N GLY A 166 -4.18 -39.39 6.86
CA GLY A 166 -4.87 -40.69 6.86
C GLY A 166 -6.03 -40.76 5.87
N GLU A 167 -6.74 -41.88 5.83
CA GLU A 167 -7.76 -42.18 4.79
C GLU A 167 -9.06 -41.38 4.91
N LEU A 168 -9.35 -40.77 6.08
CA LEU A 168 -10.64 -40.12 6.40
C LEU A 168 -10.53 -38.59 6.55
N ALA A 169 -9.62 -37.95 5.83
CA ALA A 169 -9.44 -36.50 5.93
C ALA A 169 -10.55 -35.71 5.22
N THR A 170 -10.98 -34.64 5.87
CA THR A 170 -11.99 -33.71 5.32
C THR A 170 -11.40 -32.80 4.25
N GLU A 171 -12.23 -32.33 3.31
CA GLU A 171 -11.83 -31.38 2.25
C GLU A 171 -11.25 -30.07 2.83
N ALA A 172 -11.74 -29.63 3.99
CA ALA A 172 -11.19 -28.45 4.68
C ALA A 172 -9.75 -28.67 5.17
N GLN A 173 -9.40 -29.87 5.64
CA GLN A 173 -8.03 -30.20 6.03
C GLN A 173 -7.12 -30.26 4.80
N LYS A 174 -7.62 -30.79 3.68
CA LYS A 174 -6.85 -30.80 2.43
C LYS A 174 -6.50 -29.38 1.97
N ALA A 175 -7.47 -28.48 1.98
CA ALA A 175 -7.24 -27.09 1.59
C ALA A 175 -6.23 -26.36 2.51
N VAL A 176 -6.21 -26.66 3.81
CA VAL A 176 -5.22 -26.09 4.75
C VAL A 176 -3.81 -26.65 4.49
N ASP A 177 -3.70 -27.95 4.22
CA ASP A 177 -2.43 -28.58 3.90
C ASP A 177 -1.88 -28.07 2.57
N ASP A 178 -2.72 -27.96 1.54
CA ASP A 178 -2.33 -27.47 0.22
C ASP A 178 -1.79 -26.03 0.32
N LYS A 179 -2.46 -25.17 1.10
CA LYS A 179 -1.98 -23.81 1.40
C LYS A 179 -0.67 -23.80 2.20
N THR A 180 -0.44 -24.83 3.02
CA THR A 180 0.82 -24.95 3.77
C THR A 180 1.94 -25.41 2.84
N ILE A 181 1.68 -26.37 1.95
CA ILE A 181 2.62 -26.84 0.93
C ILE A 181 3.00 -25.69 0.00
N GLU A 182 2.03 -24.90 -0.46
CA GLU A 182 2.26 -23.72 -1.31
C GLU A 182 3.30 -22.77 -0.67
N LYS A 183 3.11 -22.41 0.61
CA LYS A 183 4.04 -21.53 1.33
C LYS A 183 5.43 -22.15 1.57
N ILE A 184 5.50 -23.46 1.75
CA ILE A 184 6.79 -24.17 1.86
C ILE A 184 7.52 -24.14 0.51
N MET A 185 6.80 -24.33 -0.59
CA MET A 185 7.37 -24.25 -1.94
C MET A 185 7.80 -22.82 -2.30
N GLU A 186 7.04 -21.80 -1.90
CA GLU A 186 7.48 -20.39 -2.04
C GLU A 186 8.77 -20.10 -1.25
N ALA A 187 8.98 -20.78 -0.11
CA ALA A 187 10.25 -20.71 0.61
C ALA A 187 11.36 -21.45 -0.13
N TYR A 188 11.07 -22.65 -0.66
CA TYR A 188 12.00 -23.45 -1.46
C TYR A 188 12.49 -22.68 -2.69
N ASP A 189 11.58 -22.06 -3.45
CA ASP A 189 11.88 -21.30 -4.67
C ASP A 189 12.70 -20.03 -4.40
N ARG A 190 12.64 -19.49 -3.17
CA ARG A 190 13.49 -18.34 -2.76
C ARG A 190 14.89 -18.76 -2.34
N THR A 191 15.03 -19.95 -1.77
CA THR A 191 16.32 -20.44 -1.26
C THR A 191 17.09 -21.24 -2.31
N HIS A 192 16.40 -21.85 -3.28
CA HIS A 192 16.99 -22.65 -4.34
C HIS A 192 16.92 -21.92 -5.67
N GLY A 193 18.08 -21.80 -6.31
CA GLY A 193 18.17 -21.31 -7.68
C GLY A 193 19.22 -22.07 -8.46
N GLU A 194 19.18 -21.89 -9.78
CA GLU A 194 20.17 -22.42 -10.70
C GLU A 194 20.93 -21.26 -11.32
N PHE A 195 22.25 -21.36 -11.41
CA PHE A 195 23.03 -20.51 -12.30
C PHE A 195 24.04 -21.35 -13.09
N GLU A 196 24.27 -20.96 -14.32
CA GLU A 196 25.29 -21.56 -15.18
C GLU A 196 26.63 -20.84 -14.95
N PHE A 197 27.67 -21.61 -14.62
CA PHE A 197 29.04 -21.11 -14.53
C PHE A 197 29.96 -22.01 -15.33
N GLU A 198 30.64 -21.44 -16.33
CA GLU A 198 31.64 -22.14 -17.16
C GLU A 198 31.18 -23.54 -17.64
N SER A 199 29.95 -23.63 -18.19
CA SER A 199 29.30 -24.87 -18.68
C SER A 199 28.91 -25.92 -17.64
N MET A 200 28.97 -25.58 -16.35
CA MET A 200 28.40 -26.36 -15.24
C MET A 200 27.15 -25.65 -14.70
N SER A 201 26.03 -26.37 -14.60
CA SER A 201 24.88 -25.94 -13.81
C SER A 201 25.20 -26.18 -12.33
N VAL A 202 25.12 -25.12 -11.52
CA VAL A 202 25.33 -25.18 -10.08
C VAL A 202 24.04 -24.76 -9.38
N MET A 203 23.45 -25.74 -8.68
CA MET A 203 22.39 -25.49 -7.70
C MET A 203 22.99 -24.74 -6.51
N TRP A 204 22.46 -23.57 -6.19
CA TRP A 204 22.82 -22.86 -4.96
C TRP A 204 21.64 -22.89 -3.99
N SER A 205 21.96 -23.11 -2.71
CA SER A 205 21.04 -22.90 -1.60
C SER A 205 21.59 -21.82 -0.66
N THR A 206 20.88 -20.70 -0.50
CA THR A 206 21.23 -19.69 0.53
C THR A 206 20.62 -20.08 1.87
N VAL A 207 21.31 -20.95 2.61
CA VAL A 207 21.01 -21.15 4.02
C VAL A 207 21.85 -20.17 4.85
N GLU A 208 21.44 -18.90 4.94
CA GLU A 208 21.92 -18.02 6.01
C GLU A 208 21.22 -18.38 7.32
N HIS A 209 21.74 -19.39 8.03
CA HIS A 209 21.34 -19.63 9.42
C HIS A 209 22.19 -18.79 10.37
N GLY A 210 21.97 -17.47 10.36
CA GLY A 210 22.32 -16.62 11.48
C GLY A 210 21.17 -16.63 12.48
N THR A 211 21.24 -17.43 13.54
CA THR A 211 20.43 -17.20 14.75
C THR A 211 20.81 -15.84 15.33
N ALA A 212 20.21 -14.77 14.83
CA ALA A 212 20.22 -13.49 15.51
C ALA A 212 19.35 -13.63 16.76
N VAL A 213 19.98 -14.05 17.85
CA VAL A 213 19.48 -13.81 19.20
C VAL A 213 19.49 -12.29 19.35
N GLU A 214 18.37 -11.64 19.00
CA GLU A 214 18.15 -10.25 19.39
C GLU A 214 18.11 -10.24 20.92
N TYR A 215 19.23 -9.84 21.53
CA TYR A 215 19.24 -9.36 22.90
C TYR A 215 18.29 -8.17 22.93
N ASP A 216 17.08 -8.42 23.45
CA ASP A 216 16.14 -7.38 23.82
C ASP A 216 16.79 -6.59 24.96
N SER A 217 17.59 -5.59 24.60
CA SER A 217 18.06 -4.59 25.56
C SER A 217 16.85 -3.73 25.91
N ALA A 218 16.05 -4.26 26.83
CA ALA A 218 15.05 -3.50 27.56
C ALA A 218 15.74 -2.23 28.06
N PHE A 219 15.38 -1.11 27.47
CA PHE A 219 15.68 0.22 27.97
C PHE A 219 14.95 0.36 29.31
N ARG A 220 15.51 -0.22 30.38
CA ARG A 220 15.19 0.15 31.75
C ARG A 220 15.72 1.56 31.94
N GLY A 221 14.84 2.54 31.76
CA GLY A 221 15.08 3.88 32.24
C GLY A 221 15.53 3.78 33.70
N ARG A 222 16.75 4.25 33.99
CA ARG A 222 17.12 4.54 35.37
C ARG A 222 16.17 5.62 35.83
N GLU A 223 15.29 5.27 36.77
CA GLU A 223 14.71 6.23 37.68
C GLU A 223 15.86 7.01 38.30
N GLY A 224 15.94 8.30 37.97
CA GLY A 224 16.82 9.24 38.63
C GLY A 224 16.27 9.46 40.03
N ASP A 225 16.93 8.87 41.01
CA ASP A 225 16.79 9.19 42.42
C ASP A 225 17.25 10.64 42.63
N ALA A 226 16.30 11.57 42.62
CA ALA A 226 16.50 12.92 43.12
C ALA A 226 16.19 12.92 44.62
N MET A 227 17.22 12.66 45.43
CA MET A 227 17.17 12.91 46.86
C MET A 227 17.21 14.43 47.11
N ALA A 228 16.14 14.91 47.73
CA ALA A 228 16.07 16.18 48.45
C ALA A 228 16.76 16.08 49.82
#